data_AF-A0AAT9GPV6-F1
#
_entry.id   AF-A0AAT9GPV6-F1
#
_cell.length_a   1.000
_cell.length_b   1.000
_cell.length_c   1.000
_cell.angle_alpha   90.00
_cell.angle_beta   90.00
_cell.angle_gamma   90.00
#
_symmetry.space_group_name_H-M   'P 1'
#
loop_
_entity.id
_entity.type
_entity.pdbx_description
1 polymer ?
#
loop_
_entity_poly.entity_id
_entity_poly.type
_entity_poly.pdbx_seq_one_letter_code
_entity_poly.pdbx_strand_id
1 'polypeptide(L)'
;MTDVIQKFVELEGGDENEVRLLSSLWSEKLTKLKLSDFQILEKTEGNTLSLLVFKGNIISIYHKPSGLFLLIYGISALELETFRYIVLKSKNPDNDFVSLVYEYLNKGNGRLGFSKE
;
A
#
# COMPACT_ATOMS: atom_id res chain seq x y z
N MET A 1 -2.44 2.92 16.11
CA MET A 1 -1.39 2.99 15.06
C MET A 1 -0.68 1.65 14.92
N THR A 2 -0.51 0.92 16.03
CA THR A 2 -0.12 -0.51 16.09
C THR A 2 -0.91 -1.40 15.14
N ASP A 3 -2.19 -1.08 14.90
CA ASP A 3 -3.10 -1.84 14.04
C ASP A 3 -2.61 -1.97 12.59
N VAL A 4 -1.92 -0.96 12.03
CA VAL A 4 -1.48 -0.99 10.62
C VAL A 4 -0.40 -2.05 10.41
N ILE A 5 0.61 -2.05 11.29
CA ILE A 5 1.74 -2.99 11.21
C ILE A 5 1.28 -4.39 11.57
N GLN A 6 0.43 -4.54 12.58
CA GLN A 6 -0.15 -5.84 12.93
C GLN A 6 -0.95 -6.43 11.76
N LYS A 7 -1.81 -5.62 11.11
CA LYS A 7 -2.56 -6.04 9.91
C LYS A 7 -1.66 -6.42 8.76
N PHE A 8 -0.55 -5.70 8.58
CA PHE A 8 0.42 -6.00 7.55
C PHE A 8 1.14 -7.34 7.82
N VAL A 9 1.58 -7.57 9.05
CA VAL A 9 2.24 -8.83 9.44
C VAL A 9 1.28 -10.01 9.33
N GLU A 10 0.00 -9.84 9.70
CA GLU A 10 -1.04 -10.86 9.48
C GLU A 10 -1.18 -11.21 7.99
N LEU A 11 -1.13 -10.21 7.10
CA LEU A 11 -1.19 -10.42 5.64
C LEU A 11 0.05 -11.13 5.10
N GLU A 12 1.23 -10.78 5.62
CA GLU A 12 2.50 -11.42 5.25
C GLU A 12 2.64 -12.85 5.83
N GLY A 13 1.86 -13.19 6.86
CA GLY A 13 1.96 -14.48 7.56
C GLY A 13 3.08 -14.52 8.60
N GLY A 14 3.50 -13.36 9.13
CA GLY A 14 4.51 -13.24 10.17
C GLY A 14 3.96 -13.37 11.60
N ASP A 15 4.83 -13.18 12.59
CA ASP A 15 4.54 -13.39 14.01
C ASP A 15 4.72 -12.10 14.86
N GLU A 16 4.55 -12.20 16.18
CA GLU A 16 4.73 -11.07 17.10
C GLU A 16 6.15 -10.49 17.10
N ASN A 17 7.18 -11.28 16.78
CA ASN A 17 8.54 -10.77 16.70
C ASN A 17 8.69 -9.85 15.49
N GLU A 18 8.09 -10.24 14.36
CA GLU A 18 8.04 -9.41 13.15
C GLU A 18 7.28 -8.10 13.42
N VAL A 19 6.15 -8.15 14.14
CA VAL A 19 5.42 -6.92 14.54
C VAL A 19 6.33 -5.97 15.31
N ARG A 20 7.12 -6.47 16.28
CA ARG A 20 8.02 -5.62 17.08
C ARG A 20 9.13 -5.02 16.22
N LEU A 21 9.72 -5.81 15.33
CA LEU A 21 10.78 -5.36 14.42
C LEU A 21 10.27 -4.27 13.48
N LEU A 22 9.19 -4.54 12.75
CA LEU A 22 8.63 -3.58 11.80
C LEU A 22 8.08 -2.33 12.49
N SER A 23 7.55 -2.45 13.71
CA SER A 23 7.14 -1.28 14.52
C SER A 23 8.30 -0.32 14.80
N SER A 24 9.49 -0.85 15.08
CA SER A 24 10.69 -0.03 15.24
C SER A 24 11.11 0.63 13.93
N LEU A 25 11.13 -0.13 12.83
CA LEU A 25 11.64 0.33 11.54
C LEU A 25 10.72 1.32 10.81
N TRP A 26 9.41 1.16 10.96
CA TRP A 26 8.42 1.81 10.08
C TRP A 26 7.48 2.78 10.80
N SER A 27 7.65 3.02 12.10
CA SER A 27 6.80 3.95 12.86
C SER A 27 6.61 5.32 12.18
N GLU A 28 7.68 5.90 11.62
CA GLU A 28 7.65 7.18 10.90
C GLU A 28 7.19 7.07 9.44
N LYS A 29 7.04 5.85 8.94
CA LYS A 29 6.61 5.55 7.56
C LYS A 29 5.12 5.25 7.45
N LEU A 30 4.40 5.27 8.58
CA LEU A 30 2.95 5.16 8.60
C LEU A 30 2.30 6.51 8.29
N THR A 31 1.11 6.48 7.70
CA THR A 31 0.31 7.69 7.47
C THR A 31 -0.99 7.67 8.25
N LYS A 32 -1.40 8.85 8.72
CA LYS A 32 -2.74 9.11 9.28
C LYS A 32 -3.73 9.61 8.23
N LEU A 33 -3.24 9.92 7.02
CA LEU A 33 -4.09 10.34 5.90
C LEU A 33 -5.02 9.19 5.54
N LYS A 34 -6.23 9.54 5.11
CA LYS A 34 -7.21 8.62 4.57
C LYS A 34 -7.27 8.78 3.06
N LEU A 35 -7.70 7.73 2.35
CA LEU A 35 -7.90 7.82 0.90
C LEU A 35 -8.95 8.88 0.53
N SER A 36 -9.92 9.13 1.41
CA SER A 36 -10.93 10.20 1.27
C SER A 36 -10.35 11.61 1.31
N ASP A 37 -9.13 11.79 1.83
CA ASP A 37 -8.48 13.10 1.92
C ASP A 37 -7.95 13.55 0.55
N PHE A 38 -7.96 12.65 -0.45
CA PHE A 38 -7.45 12.91 -1.78
C PHE A 38 -8.59 12.89 -2.82
N GLN A 39 -8.49 13.78 -3.81
CA GLN A 39 -9.33 13.71 -4.99
C GLN A 39 -8.81 12.62 -5.94
N ILE A 40 -9.60 11.56 -6.12
CA ILE A 40 -9.31 10.48 -7.08
C ILE A 40 -9.52 11.00 -8.50
N LEU A 41 -8.48 10.93 -9.33
CA LEU A 41 -8.52 11.29 -10.75
C LEU A 41 -8.86 10.07 -11.61
N GLU A 42 -8.23 8.93 -11.30
CA GLU A 42 -8.46 7.67 -11.98
C GLU A 42 -8.49 6.51 -11.00
N LYS A 43 -9.25 5.47 -11.34
CA LYS A 43 -9.35 4.24 -10.57
C LYS A 43 -9.21 3.05 -11.50
N THR A 44 -8.35 2.10 -11.13
CA THR A 44 -8.25 0.78 -11.77
C THR A 44 -8.59 -0.26 -10.72
N GLU A 45 -9.58 -1.10 -10.98
CA GLU A 45 -10.04 -2.13 -10.04
C GLU A 45 -9.65 -3.52 -10.50
N GLY A 46 -8.89 -4.23 -9.67
CA GLY A 46 -8.73 -5.68 -9.71
C GLY A 46 -9.63 -6.36 -8.68
N ASN A 47 -9.56 -7.69 -8.60
CA ASN A 47 -10.35 -8.43 -7.62
C ASN A 47 -9.91 -8.12 -6.18
N THR A 48 -8.60 -8.20 -5.92
CA THR A 48 -8.02 -8.02 -4.57
C THR A 48 -7.42 -6.63 -4.36
N LEU A 49 -6.80 -6.07 -5.40
CA LEU A 49 -6.15 -4.76 -5.36
C LEU A 49 -6.98 -3.70 -6.09
N SER A 50 -6.86 -2.46 -5.66
CA SER A 50 -7.28 -1.29 -6.44
C SER A 50 -6.13 -0.30 -6.54
N LEU A 51 -5.93 0.28 -7.71
CA LEU A 51 -5.06 1.44 -7.91
C LEU A 51 -5.93 2.71 -7.95
N LEU A 52 -5.56 3.68 -7.12
CA LEU A 52 -6.13 5.03 -7.11
C LEU A 52 -5.04 6.01 -7.55
N VAL A 53 -5.33 6.84 -8.54
CA VAL A 53 -4.42 7.88 -9.02
C VAL A 53 -4.91 9.23 -8.53
N PHE A 54 -4.00 10.02 -7.97
CA PHE A 54 -4.26 11.36 -7.47
C PHE A 54 -3.42 12.39 -8.22
N LYS A 55 -3.69 13.67 -7.94
CA LYS A 55 -2.91 14.78 -8.50
C LYS A 55 -1.47 14.75 -7.97
N GLY A 56 -0.51 15.09 -8.83
CA GLY A 56 0.89 15.32 -8.43
C GLY A 56 1.77 14.06 -8.40
N ASN A 57 1.53 13.10 -9.30
CA ASN A 57 2.27 11.84 -9.38
C ASN A 57 2.21 11.03 -8.08
N ILE A 58 1.05 11.07 -7.42
CA ILE A 58 0.74 10.34 -6.20
C ILE A 58 -0.26 9.25 -6.57
N ILE A 59 -0.02 8.04 -6.09
CA ILE A 59 -0.95 6.92 -6.24
C ILE A 59 -1.16 6.22 -4.91
N SER A 60 -2.22 5.43 -4.83
CA SER A 60 -2.40 4.45 -3.77
C SER A 60 -2.71 3.08 -4.35
N ILE A 61 -2.04 2.05 -3.85
CA ILE A 61 -2.47 0.65 -4.01
C ILE A 61 -3.25 0.26 -2.76
N TYR A 62 -4.50 -0.13 -2.91
CA TYR A 62 -5.39 -0.55 -1.83
C TYR A 62 -5.58 -2.07 -1.86
N HIS A 63 -5.26 -2.74 -0.76
CA HIS A 63 -5.49 -4.17 -0.57
C HIS A 63 -6.82 -4.39 0.15
N LYS A 64 -7.87 -4.67 -0.66
CA LYS A 64 -9.27 -4.70 -0.22
C LYS A 64 -9.53 -5.62 0.98
N PRO A 65 -9.02 -6.88 1.02
CA PRO A 65 -9.33 -7.79 2.12
C PRO A 65 -8.77 -7.31 3.47
N SER A 66 -7.58 -6.70 3.46
CA SER A 66 -6.94 -6.22 4.69
C SER A 66 -7.38 -4.83 5.12
N GLY A 67 -7.90 -4.01 4.20
CA GLY A 67 -8.11 -2.57 4.43
C GLY A 67 -6.83 -1.73 4.41
N LEU A 68 -5.65 -2.32 4.15
CA LEU A 68 -4.40 -1.59 4.04
C LEU A 68 -4.29 -0.87 2.70
N PHE A 69 -3.61 0.27 2.70
CA PHE A 69 -3.18 0.92 1.47
C PHE A 69 -1.75 1.41 1.56
N LEU A 70 -1.06 1.35 0.42
CA LEU A 70 0.26 1.90 0.22
C LEU A 70 0.14 3.15 -0.64
N LEU A 71 0.41 4.31 -0.05
CA LEU A 71 0.48 5.59 -0.73
C LEU A 71 1.91 5.80 -1.25
N ILE A 72 2.07 6.10 -2.53
CA ILE A 72 3.37 6.24 -3.19
C ILE A 72 3.47 7.60 -3.87
N TYR A 73 4.59 8.28 -3.67
CA TYR A 73 4.87 9.60 -4.21
C TYR A 73 5.93 9.54 -5.31
N GLY A 74 5.81 10.44 -6.29
CA GLY A 74 6.82 10.64 -7.32
C GLY A 74 6.87 9.53 -8.37
N ILE A 75 5.72 8.95 -8.71
CA ILE A 75 5.62 7.86 -9.68
C ILE A 75 5.76 8.36 -11.12
N SER A 76 6.58 7.66 -11.91
CA SER A 76 6.70 7.87 -13.36
C SER A 76 5.53 7.24 -14.15
N ALA A 77 5.34 7.66 -15.39
CA ALA A 77 4.31 7.10 -16.26
C ALA A 77 4.49 5.58 -16.50
N LEU A 78 5.74 5.10 -16.59
CA LEU A 78 6.03 3.68 -16.78
C LEU A 78 5.69 2.85 -15.54
N GLU A 79 6.04 3.36 -14.35
CA GLU A 79 5.67 2.73 -13.08
C GLU A 79 4.16 2.66 -12.92
N LEU A 80 3.44 3.74 -13.29
CA LEU A 80 1.97 3.76 -13.26
C LEU A 80 1.35 2.61 -14.06
N GLU A 81 1.82 2.39 -15.29
CA GLU A 81 1.32 1.29 -16.13
C GLU A 81 1.69 -0.08 -15.56
N THR A 82 2.85 -0.20 -14.93
CA THR A 82 3.26 -1.42 -14.22
C THR A 82 2.30 -1.73 -13.08
N PHE A 83 1.92 -0.73 -12.28
CA PHE A 83 0.93 -0.90 -11.22
C PHE A 83 -0.44 -1.27 -11.75
N ARG A 84 -0.91 -0.64 -12.84
CA ARG A 84 -2.16 -1.04 -13.49
C ARG A 84 -2.13 -2.52 -13.87
N TYR A 85 -1.02 -2.97 -14.44
CA TYR A 85 -0.86 -4.38 -14.81
C TYR A 85 -0.91 -5.30 -13.59
N ILE A 86 -0.16 -5.02 -12.52
CA ILE A 86 -0.17 -5.80 -11.28
C ILE A 86 -1.60 -5.90 -10.72
N VAL A 87 -2.29 -4.76 -10.61
CA VAL A 87 -3.66 -4.73 -10.09
C VAL A 87 -4.63 -5.58 -10.91
N LEU A 88 -4.51 -5.57 -12.24
CA LEU A 88 -5.44 -6.27 -13.13
C LEU A 88 -5.09 -7.74 -13.36
N LYS A 89 -3.81 -8.12 -13.26
CA LYS A 89 -3.30 -9.40 -13.77
C LYS A 89 -2.53 -10.24 -12.74
N SER A 90 -2.31 -9.73 -11.53
CA SER A 90 -1.60 -10.50 -10.50
C SER A 90 -2.23 -11.87 -10.25
N LYS A 91 -1.38 -12.89 -10.15
CA LYS A 91 -1.75 -14.24 -9.73
C LYS A 91 -1.65 -14.44 -8.22
N ASN A 92 -0.90 -13.56 -7.53
CA ASN A 92 -0.69 -13.59 -6.09
C ASN A 92 -0.70 -12.15 -5.53
N PRO A 93 -1.87 -11.50 -5.52
CA PRO A 93 -2.00 -10.08 -5.23
C PRO A 93 -1.56 -9.70 -3.82
N ASP A 94 -1.71 -10.60 -2.85
CA ASP A 94 -1.32 -10.40 -1.46
C ASP A 94 0.21 -10.28 -1.36
N ASN A 95 0.93 -11.23 -1.97
CA ASN A 95 2.40 -11.20 -2.01
C ASN A 95 2.94 -10.02 -2.81
N ASP A 96 2.30 -9.66 -3.92
CA ASP A 96 2.68 -8.48 -4.69
C ASP A 96 2.49 -7.21 -3.86
N PHE A 97 1.39 -7.08 -3.12
CA PHE A 97 1.17 -5.95 -2.22
C PHE A 97 2.23 -5.89 -1.11
N VAL A 98 2.53 -7.00 -0.45
CA VAL A 98 3.59 -7.10 0.57
C VAL A 98 4.94 -6.64 0.01
N SER A 99 5.31 -7.14 -1.17
CA SER A 99 6.56 -6.78 -1.84
C SER A 99 6.66 -5.28 -2.14
N LEU A 100 5.57 -4.69 -2.64
CA LEU A 100 5.49 -3.26 -2.90
C LEU A 100 5.60 -2.42 -1.62
N VAL A 101 4.99 -2.86 -0.52
CA VAL A 101 5.12 -2.18 0.78
C VAL A 101 6.58 -2.15 1.21
N TYR A 102 7.27 -3.28 1.21
CA TYR A 102 8.71 -3.33 1.52
C TYR A 102 9.52 -2.41 0.62
N GLU A 103 9.31 -2.47 -0.69
CA GLU A 103 10.06 -1.68 -1.67
C GLU A 103 9.92 -0.17 -1.42
N TYR A 104 8.68 0.32 -1.36
CA TYR A 104 8.42 1.76 -1.34
C TYR A 104 8.57 2.38 0.05
N LEU A 105 8.33 1.62 1.12
CA LEU A 105 8.70 2.08 2.45
C LEU A 105 10.23 2.18 2.60
N ASN A 106 11.00 1.27 2.02
CA ASN A 106 12.46 1.29 2.11
C ASN A 106 13.11 2.34 1.19
N LYS A 107 12.54 2.59 0.01
CA LYS A 107 12.93 3.73 -0.85
C LYS A 107 12.61 5.09 -0.23
N GLY A 108 11.71 5.15 0.74
CA GLY A 108 11.34 6.37 1.47
C GLY A 108 10.24 7.21 0.81
N ASN A 109 9.82 6.85 -0.39
CA ASN A 109 8.75 7.50 -1.16
C ASN A 109 7.38 6.79 -1.01
N GLY A 110 7.25 5.86 -0.07
CA GLY A 110 5.98 5.23 0.31
C GLY A 110 5.52 5.59 1.73
N ARG A 111 4.21 5.53 1.97
CA ARG A 111 3.61 5.52 3.30
C ARG A 111 2.52 4.45 3.39
N LEU A 112 2.53 3.67 4.46
CA LEU A 112 1.51 2.64 4.70
C LEU A 112 0.41 3.19 5.60
N GLY A 113 -0.83 2.95 5.23
CA GLY A 113 -2.00 3.38 5.98
C GLY A 113 -3.08 2.31 6.00
N PHE A 114 -4.14 2.62 6.75
CA PHE A 114 -5.30 1.77 6.88
C PHE A 114 -6.55 2.57 6.54
N SER A 115 -7.30 2.08 5.56
CA SER A 115 -8.59 2.63 5.18
C SER A 115 -9.65 1.64 5.62
N LYS A 116 -10.21 1.87 6.81
CA LYS A 116 -11.52 1.31 7.15
C LYS A 116 -12.53 2.20 6.43
N GLU A 117 -13.30 1.63 5.50
CA GLU A 117 -14.65 2.16 5.26
C GLU A 117 -15.45 2.09 6.56
#